data_AF-A0A0F3NDY8-F1
#
_entry.id   AF-A0A0F3NDY8-F1
#
_cell.length_a   1.000
_cell.length_b   1.000
_cell.length_c   1.000
_cell.angle_alpha   90.00
_cell.angle_beta   90.00
_cell.angle_gamma   90.00
#
_symmetry.space_group_name_H-M   'P 1'
#
loop_
_entity.id
_entity.type
_entity.pdbx_description
1 polymer ?
#
loop_
_entity_poly.entity_id
_entity_poly.type
_entity_poly.pdbx_seq_one_letter_code
_entity_poly.pdbx_strand_id
1 'polypeptide(L)'
;MVMMATAFMGYVLPWGQMSFWGATVITNLFSAVPVVGEGIVRWLWGGFSVDNPTLNRFFALHYLLPFTLIGLAGLHVIALHRFGSGNPSGVEVKSKRDTIPIWPYFIIKDCITFGLFLYFYTYLCFMRQII
;
A
#
# COMPACT_ATOMS: atom_id res chain seq x y z
N MET A 1 -6.10 0.85 -2.64
CA MET A 1 -6.21 2.30 -2.40
C MET A 1 -5.43 2.77 -1.17
N VAL A 2 -5.69 2.27 0.05
CA VAL A 2 -4.98 2.73 1.27
C VAL A 2 -3.45 2.56 1.15
N MET A 3 -2.96 1.45 0.61
CA MET A 3 -1.52 1.22 0.37
C MET A 3 -0.89 2.29 -0.53
N MET A 4 -1.59 2.71 -1.58
CA MET A 4 -1.11 3.77 -2.48
C MET A 4 -1.05 5.11 -1.75
N ALA A 5 -2.07 5.44 -0.96
CA ALA A 5 -2.08 6.66 -0.15
C ALA A 5 -0.93 6.68 0.87
N THR A 6 -0.71 5.58 1.59
CA THR A 6 0.41 5.44 2.54
C THR A 6 1.77 5.62 1.84
N ALA A 7 1.99 4.94 0.72
CA ALA A 7 3.26 5.03 -0.01
C ALA A 7 3.51 6.43 -0.57
N PHE A 8 2.49 7.06 -1.16
CA PHE A 8 2.56 8.44 -1.63
C PHE A 8 2.91 9.42 -0.50
N MET A 9 2.18 9.38 0.62
CA MET A 9 2.45 10.27 1.75
C MET A 9 3.86 10.04 2.33
N GLY A 10 4.35 8.79 2.35
CA GLY A 10 5.71 8.46 2.75
C GLY A 10 6.77 9.02 1.79
N TYR A 11 6.49 8.99 0.49
CA TYR A 11 7.35 9.57 -0.55
C TYR A 11 7.47 11.10 -0.45
N VAL A 12 6.46 11.76 0.14
CA VAL A 12 6.50 13.21 0.37
C VAL A 12 7.46 13.60 1.51
N LEU A 13 7.68 12.72 2.49
CA LEU A 13 8.41 13.05 3.74
C LEU A 13 9.88 13.45 3.58
N PRO A 14 10.68 12.88 2.66
CA PRO A 14 12.06 13.31 2.44
C PRO A 14 12.19 14.76 1.90
N TRP A 15 11.07 15.36 1.49
CA TRP A 15 10.97 16.76 1.06
C TRP A 15 11.94 17.18 -0.05
N GLY A 16 12.21 16.28 -1.00
CA GLY A 16 12.97 16.58 -2.23
C GLY A 16 12.10 17.23 -3.32
N GLN A 17 12.71 17.61 -4.45
CA GLN A 17 12.00 18.22 -5.59
C GLN A 17 10.83 17.36 -6.09
N MET A 18 11.06 16.06 -6.30
CA MET A 18 10.00 15.14 -6.75
C MET A 18 8.93 14.92 -5.68
N SER A 19 9.30 14.93 -4.40
CA SER A 19 8.34 14.87 -3.28
C SER A 19 7.41 16.07 -3.27
N PHE A 20 7.97 17.28 -3.42
CA PHE A 20 7.20 18.53 -3.42
C PHE A 20 6.26 18.64 -4.63
N TRP A 21 6.79 18.41 -5.85
CA TRP A 21 5.98 18.48 -7.06
C TRP A 21 4.98 17.33 -7.15
N GLY A 22 5.37 16.13 -6.70
CA GLY A 22 4.46 15.00 -6.58
C GLY A 22 3.29 15.30 -5.65
N ALA A 23 3.56 15.90 -4.48
CA ALA A 23 2.52 16.35 -3.56
C ALA A 23 1.56 17.34 -4.25
N THR A 24 2.10 18.33 -4.95
CA THR A 24 1.34 19.35 -5.67
C THR A 24 0.45 18.74 -6.76
N VAL A 25 1.00 17.90 -7.64
CA VAL A 25 0.25 17.32 -8.76
C VAL A 25 -0.85 16.37 -8.28
N ILE A 26 -0.52 15.44 -7.36
CA ILE A 26 -1.48 14.41 -6.94
C ILE A 26 -2.64 15.00 -6.14
N THR A 27 -2.37 15.95 -5.24
CA THR A 27 -3.44 16.59 -4.47
C THR A 27 -4.30 17.52 -5.34
N ASN A 28 -3.73 18.14 -6.38
CA ASN A 28 -4.52 18.93 -7.32
C ASN A 28 -5.50 18.09 -8.15
N LEU A 29 -5.40 16.76 -8.21
CA LEU A 29 -6.43 15.94 -8.86
C LEU A 29 -7.81 16.13 -8.22
N PHE A 30 -7.87 16.52 -6.93
CA PHE A 30 -9.13 16.81 -6.25
C PHE A 30 -9.78 18.12 -6.71
N SER A 31 -9.05 19.05 -7.34
CA SER A 31 -9.66 20.28 -7.87
C SER A 31 -10.61 20.00 -9.03
N ALA A 32 -10.47 18.84 -9.69
CA ALA A 32 -11.37 18.40 -10.76
C ALA A 32 -12.80 18.09 -10.26
N VAL A 33 -13.03 17.99 -8.95
CA VAL A 33 -14.37 17.78 -8.38
C VAL A 33 -15.16 19.09 -8.47
N PRO A 34 -16.32 19.13 -9.18
CA PRO A 34 -17.10 20.35 -9.32
C PRO A 34 -17.55 20.92 -7.97
N VAL A 35 -17.64 22.25 -7.89
CA VAL A 35 -18.12 23.03 -6.73
C VAL A 35 -17.23 22.97 -5.48
N VAL A 36 -16.74 21.80 -5.09
CA VAL A 36 -16.01 21.59 -3.81
C VAL A 36 -14.50 21.34 -3.97
N GLY A 37 -14.01 21.06 -5.19
CA GLY A 37 -12.65 20.61 -5.43
C GLY A 37 -11.57 21.55 -4.89
N GLU A 38 -11.66 22.85 -5.20
CA GLU A 38 -10.73 23.86 -4.68
C GLU A 38 -10.72 23.93 -3.15
N GLY A 39 -11.90 23.78 -2.52
CA GLY A 39 -12.03 23.72 -1.07
C GLY A 39 -11.33 22.50 -0.48
N ILE A 40 -11.44 21.33 -1.12
CA ILE A 40 -10.76 20.09 -0.71
C ILE A 40 -9.25 20.27 -0.81
N VAL A 41 -8.74 20.82 -1.92
CA VAL A 41 -7.30 21.01 -2.12
C VAL A 41 -6.70 21.94 -1.06
N ARG A 42 -7.31 23.10 -0.82
CA ARG A 42 -6.86 24.04 0.22
C ARG A 42 -6.94 23.43 1.61
N TRP A 43 -7.98 22.63 1.88
CA TRP A 43 -8.11 21.92 3.14
C TRP A 43 -6.99 20.87 3.31
N LEU A 44 -6.67 20.10 2.27
CA LEU A 44 -5.58 19.13 2.30
C LEU A 44 -4.23 19.80 2.58
N TRP A 45 -3.95 20.93 1.93
CA TRP A 45 -2.71 21.68 2.13
C TRP A 45 -2.66 22.43 3.46
N GLY A 46 -3.81 22.87 3.98
CA GLY A 46 -3.84 23.76 5.14
C GLY A 46 -3.28 25.15 4.82
N GLY A 47 -3.35 25.58 3.55
CA GLY A 47 -2.79 26.82 3.03
C GLY A 47 -3.10 27.01 1.55
N PHE A 48 -2.44 27.98 0.92
CA PHE A 48 -2.60 28.29 -0.52
C PHE A 48 -1.74 27.42 -1.44
N SER A 49 -0.75 26.72 -0.88
CA SER A 49 0.16 25.82 -1.58
C SER A 49 0.61 24.70 -0.66
N VAL A 50 1.25 23.67 -1.23
CA VAL A 50 1.96 22.65 -0.46
C VAL A 50 3.08 23.33 0.33
N ASP A 51 3.06 23.17 1.66
CA ASP A 51 4.07 23.74 2.57
C ASP A 51 4.12 22.94 3.89
N ASN A 52 4.76 23.48 4.92
CA ASN A 52 4.95 22.86 6.24
C ASN A 52 3.64 22.31 6.88
N PRO A 53 2.47 22.97 6.79
CA PRO A 53 1.22 22.39 7.29
C PRO A 53 0.85 21.07 6.57
N THR A 54 1.05 20.99 5.25
CA THR A 54 0.85 19.78 4.46
C THR A 54 1.77 18.66 4.91
N LEU A 55 3.07 18.95 5.07
CA LEU A 55 4.09 17.97 5.44
C LEU A 55 3.79 17.33 6.81
N ASN A 56 3.46 18.14 7.81
CA ASN A 56 3.16 17.64 9.15
C ASN A 56 1.90 16.75 9.18
N ARG A 57 0.87 17.12 8.41
CA ARG A 57 -0.35 16.31 8.28
C ARG A 57 -0.06 15.00 7.55
N PHE A 58 0.72 15.05 6.49
CA PHE A 58 1.09 13.85 5.71
C PHE A 58 1.97 12.91 6.53
N PHE A 59 2.85 13.43 7.38
CA PHE A 59 3.59 12.61 8.35
C PHE A 59 2.64 11.87 9.31
N ALA A 60 1.71 12.59 9.95
CA ALA A 60 0.76 11.99 10.86
C ALA A 60 -0.12 10.91 10.18
N LEU A 61 -0.59 11.19 8.96
CA LEU A 61 -1.37 10.23 8.18
C LEU A 61 -0.53 9.05 7.69
N HIS A 62 0.69 9.28 7.21
CA HIS A 62 1.61 8.21 6.80
C HIS A 62 1.92 7.27 7.97
N TYR A 63 2.02 7.79 9.20
CA TYR A 63 2.18 6.97 10.40
C TYR A 63 0.91 6.16 10.73
N LEU A 64 -0.27 6.77 10.61
CA LEU A 64 -1.55 6.14 10.98
C LEU A 64 -2.02 5.06 9.98
N LEU A 65 -1.92 5.34 8.67
CA LEU A 65 -2.50 4.49 7.63
C LEU A 65 -1.94 3.05 7.58
N PRO A 66 -0.66 2.76 7.88
CA PRO A 66 -0.16 1.40 8.05
C PRO A 66 -0.96 0.57 9.07
N PHE A 67 -1.38 1.16 10.20
CA PHE A 67 -2.21 0.46 11.18
C PHE A 67 -3.62 0.20 10.64
N THR A 68 -4.16 1.15 9.86
CA THR A 68 -5.42 0.93 9.13
C THR A 68 -5.28 -0.21 8.12
N LEU A 69 -4.14 -0.31 7.42
CA LEU A 69 -3.85 -1.41 6.49
C LEU A 69 -3.78 -2.77 7.19
N ILE A 70 -3.20 -2.85 8.38
CA ILE A 70 -3.20 -4.09 9.19
C ILE A 70 -4.64 -4.52 9.48
N GLY A 71 -5.50 -3.59 9.91
CA GLY A 71 -6.92 -3.87 10.15
C GLY A 71 -7.66 -4.36 8.90
N LEU A 72 -7.46 -3.68 7.76
CA LEU A 72 -8.05 -4.07 6.48
C LEU A 72 -7.52 -5.42 5.96
N ALA A 73 -6.23 -5.71 6.15
CA ALA A 73 -5.65 -7.01 5.81
C ALA A 73 -6.25 -8.13 6.67
N GLY A 74 -6.48 -7.88 7.97
CA GLY A 74 -7.19 -8.81 8.85
C GLY A 74 -8.62 -9.09 8.37
N LEU A 75 -9.39 -8.04 8.04
CA LEU A 75 -10.73 -8.19 7.47
C LEU A 75 -10.71 -8.97 6.14
N HIS A 76 -9.72 -8.69 5.30
CA HIS A 76 -9.52 -9.43 4.05
C HIS A 76 -9.23 -10.92 4.29
N VAL A 77 -8.38 -11.25 5.26
CA VAL A 77 -8.08 -12.65 5.63
C VAL A 77 -9.30 -13.34 6.23
N ILE A 78 -10.11 -12.65 7.03
CA ILE A 78 -11.37 -13.19 7.57
C ILE A 78 -12.34 -13.53 6.43
N ALA A 79 -12.49 -12.64 5.44
CA ALA A 79 -13.30 -12.91 4.27
C ALA A 79 -12.76 -14.11 3.48
N LEU A 80 -11.44 -14.16 3.25
CA LEU A 80 -10.79 -15.30 2.59
C LEU A 80 -10.99 -16.61 3.36
N HIS A 81 -10.95 -16.58 4.70
CA HIS A 81 -11.19 -17.75 5.53
C HIS A 81 -12.64 -18.25 5.42
N ARG A 82 -13.60 -17.34 5.24
CA ARG A 82 -15.02 -17.69 5.10
C ARG A 82 -15.36 -18.29 3.73
N PHE A 83 -14.79 -17.75 2.65
CA PHE A 83 -15.14 -18.16 1.28
C PHE A 83 -14.13 -19.11 0.64
N GLY A 84 -12.93 -19.23 1.20
CA GLY A 84 -11.83 -20.02 0.65
C GLY A 84 -11.13 -19.33 -0.52
N SER A 85 -10.00 -19.91 -0.94
CA SER A 85 -9.25 -19.45 -2.11
C SER A 85 -9.84 -20.02 -3.40
N GLY A 86 -9.80 -19.25 -4.48
CA GLY A 86 -9.96 -19.78 -5.83
C GLY A 86 -8.76 -20.65 -6.24
N ASN A 87 -8.85 -21.29 -7.42
CA ASN A 87 -7.76 -22.08 -7.98
C ASN A 87 -7.58 -21.77 -9.49
N PRO A 88 -6.43 -22.10 -10.10
CA PRO A 88 -6.12 -21.73 -11.48
C PRO A 88 -7.09 -22.27 -12.53
N SER A 89 -7.78 -23.38 -12.25
CA SER A 89 -8.78 -23.94 -13.17
C SER A 89 -10.14 -23.25 -13.09
N GLY A 90 -10.36 -22.42 -12.07
CA GLY A 90 -11.64 -21.74 -11.81
C GLY A 90 -12.78 -22.68 -11.39
N VAL A 91 -12.53 -23.98 -11.28
CA VAL A 91 -13.54 -24.98 -10.90
C VAL A 91 -13.79 -24.91 -9.39
N GLU A 92 -15.06 -24.93 -8.98
CA GLU A 92 -15.41 -24.92 -7.56
C GLU A 92 -14.95 -26.21 -6.84
N VAL A 93 -14.52 -26.05 -5.60
CA VAL A 93 -14.14 -27.15 -4.70
C VAL A 93 -15.41 -27.90 -4.29
N LYS A 94 -15.53 -29.17 -4.70
CA LYS A 94 -16.73 -29.98 -4.43
C LYS A 94 -16.60 -30.79 -3.15
N SER A 95 -15.39 -31.12 -2.76
CA SER A 95 -15.13 -31.92 -1.56
C SER A 95 -13.79 -31.63 -0.93
N LYS A 96 -13.59 -32.08 0.32
CA LYS A 96 -12.30 -31.99 1.02
C LYS A 96 -11.17 -32.73 0.30
N ARG A 97 -11.47 -33.67 -0.60
CA ARG A 97 -10.45 -34.38 -1.41
C ARG A 97 -9.82 -33.47 -2.46
N ASP A 98 -10.48 -32.38 -2.81
CA ASP A 98 -9.98 -31.40 -3.79
C ASP A 98 -9.08 -30.34 -3.11
N THR A 99 -8.82 -30.49 -1.79
CA THR A 99 -8.04 -29.55 -0.98
C THR A 99 -6.93 -30.27 -0.23
N ILE A 100 -5.80 -29.59 -0.04
CA ILE A 100 -4.71 -30.04 0.83
C ILE A 100 -4.57 -29.06 2.01
N PRO A 101 -4.13 -29.51 3.20
CA PRO A 101 -3.95 -28.64 4.34
C PRO A 101 -2.84 -27.60 4.12
N ILE A 102 -2.95 -26.45 4.78
CA ILE A 102 -1.93 -25.38 4.74
C ILE A 102 -0.57 -25.91 5.22
N TRP A 103 -0.56 -26.60 6.36
CA TRP A 103 0.62 -27.29 6.85
C TRP A 103 0.68 -28.73 6.32
N PRO A 104 1.83 -29.21 5.80
CA PRO A 104 3.10 -28.48 5.62
C PRO A 104 3.21 -27.77 4.25
N TYR A 105 2.34 -28.11 3.30
CA TYR A 105 2.54 -27.83 1.88
C TYR A 105 2.68 -26.34 1.55
N PHE A 106 1.70 -25.53 1.92
CA PHE A 106 1.70 -24.11 1.60
C PHE A 106 2.72 -23.34 2.44
N ILE A 107 2.96 -23.74 3.69
CA ILE A 107 3.99 -23.11 4.53
C ILE A 107 5.39 -23.29 3.93
N ILE A 108 5.74 -24.50 3.47
CA ILE A 108 7.04 -24.72 2.82
C ILE A 108 7.16 -23.90 1.52
N LYS A 109 6.09 -23.87 0.71
CA LYS A 109 6.05 -23.06 -0.53
C LYS A 109 6.24 -21.57 -0.23
N ASP A 110 5.56 -21.05 0.78
CA ASP A 110 5.65 -19.64 1.17
C ASP A 110 7.04 -19.30 1.71
N CYS A 111 7.66 -20.18 2.50
CA CYS A 111 9.04 -20.00 2.96
C CYS A 111 10.06 -19.92 1.80
N ILE A 112 9.93 -20.78 0.79
CA ILE A 112 10.81 -20.76 -0.39
C ILE A 112 10.65 -19.42 -1.13
N THR A 113 9.42 -19.03 -1.41
CA THR A 113 9.16 -17.79 -2.17
C THR A 113 9.53 -16.53 -1.38
N PHE A 114 9.34 -16.53 -0.06
CA PHE A 114 9.81 -15.47 0.83
C PHE A 114 11.34 -15.36 0.84
N GLY A 115 12.06 -16.49 0.87
CA GLY A 115 13.52 -16.52 0.77
C GLY A 115 14.02 -15.92 -0.56
N LEU A 116 13.38 -16.28 -1.68
CA LEU A 116 13.69 -15.70 -3.00
C LEU A 116 13.41 -14.20 -3.06
N PHE A 117 12.29 -13.74 -2.49
CA PHE A 117 11.97 -12.33 -2.37
C PHE A 117 13.04 -11.58 -1.57
N LEU A 118 13.46 -12.11 -0.42
CA LEU A 118 14.50 -11.49 0.40
C LEU A 118 15.84 -11.41 -0.32
N TYR A 119 16.23 -12.47 -1.04
CA TYR A 119 17.45 -12.47 -1.85
C TYR A 119 17.43 -11.36 -2.91
N PHE A 120 16.31 -11.23 -3.63
CA PHE A 120 16.15 -10.17 -4.62
C PHE A 120 16.11 -8.76 -3.98
N TYR A 121 15.42 -8.62 -2.85
CA TYR A 121 15.31 -7.35 -2.14
C TYR A 121 16.67 -6.87 -1.60
N THR A 122 17.47 -7.76 -1.01
CA THR A 122 18.82 -7.40 -0.53
C THR A 122 19.72 -7.04 -1.70
N TYR A 123 19.69 -7.79 -2.80
CA TYR A 123 20.38 -7.42 -4.02
C TYR A 123 20.05 -5.98 -4.44
N LEU A 124 18.77 -5.60 -4.55
CA LEU A 124 18.38 -4.24 -4.91
C LEU A 124 18.89 -3.17 -3.92
N CYS A 125 18.87 -3.45 -2.61
CA CYS A 125 19.32 -2.51 -1.59
C CYS A 125 20.82 -2.19 -1.69
N PHE A 126 21.65 -3.20 -1.99
CA PHE A 126 23.11 -3.06 -1.96
C PHE A 126 23.75 -2.80 -3.34
N MET A 127 23.01 -3.01 -4.44
CA MET A 127 23.52 -2.81 -5.81
C MET A 127 24.00 -1.39 -6.10
N ARG A 128 23.44 -0.36 -5.46
CA ARG A 128 23.80 1.06 -5.68
C ARG A 128 25.00 1.54 -4.85
N GLN A 129 25.58 0.70 -3.98
CA GLN A 129 26.78 1.05 -3.20
C GLN A 129 28.09 0.64 -3.88
N ILE A 130 28.02 0.07 -5.10
CA ILE A 130 29.17 -0.51 -5.83
C ILE A 130 29.46 0.25 -7.15
N ILE A 131 28.69 1.29 -7.49
CA ILE A 131 28.87 2.15 -8.68
C ILE A 131 28.78 3.61 -8.24
#